data_AF-A0A524N321-F1
#
_entry.id   AF-A0A524N321-F1
#
_cell.length_a   1.000
_cell.length_b   1.000
_cell.length_c   1.000
_cell.angle_alpha   90.00
_cell.angle_beta   90.00
_cell.angle_gamma   90.00
#
_symmetry.space_group_name_H-M   'P 1'
#
loop_
_entity.id
_entity.type
_entity.pdbx_description
1 polymer ?
#
loop_
_entity_poly.entity_id
_entity_poly.type
_entity_poly.pdbx_seq_one_letter_code
_entity_poly.pdbx_strand_id
1 'polypeptide(L)'
;MLDDHARVLKLLVKRHRDLGRSKSRAACRLHALLMELEPGGMAKEMTVTRANEILDRIEPASQMVELRLAVARETLADIVHYETQMKASMKRLRSAVAASSQVGKFDEHTWGISVSAISVVPSPAGGQGRLEQRQITLPYRSRS
;
A
#
# COMPACT_ATOMS: atom_id res chain seq x y z
N MET A 1 21.66 -8.49 -20.88
CA MET A 1 20.25 -8.92 -21.03
C MET A 1 19.63 -9.32 -19.68
N LEU A 2 20.27 -10.18 -18.88
CA LEU A 2 19.85 -10.43 -17.48
C LEU A 2 20.01 -9.19 -16.57
N ASP A 3 21.02 -8.36 -16.85
CA ASP A 3 21.30 -7.12 -16.11
C ASP A 3 20.18 -6.08 -16.23
N ASP A 4 19.57 -5.95 -17.41
CA ASP A 4 18.50 -4.98 -17.65
C ASP A 4 17.23 -5.36 -16.88
N HIS A 5 16.92 -6.65 -16.81
CA HIS A 5 15.80 -7.15 -16.02
C HIS A 5 15.98 -6.84 -14.52
N ALA A 6 17.15 -7.16 -13.96
CA ALA A 6 17.47 -6.85 -12.57
C ALA A 6 17.44 -5.34 -12.27
N ARG A 7 17.90 -4.51 -13.21
CA ARG A 7 17.82 -3.04 -13.11
C ARG A 7 16.38 -2.53 -13.10
N VAL A 8 15.51 -3.08 -13.96
CA VAL A 8 14.07 -2.74 -13.99
C VAL A 8 13.39 -3.11 -12.68
N LEU A 9 13.60 -4.32 -12.16
CA LEU A 9 13.04 -4.73 -10.88
C LEU A 9 13.51 -3.83 -9.73
N LYS A 10 14.82 -3.52 -9.67
CA LYS A 10 15.38 -2.61 -8.66
C LYS A 10 14.75 -1.22 -8.72
N LEU A 11 14.54 -0.68 -9.92
CA LEU A 11 13.87 0.61 -10.12
C LEU A 11 12.42 0.58 -9.61
N LEU A 12 11.66 -0.45 -9.97
CA LEU A 12 10.26 -0.59 -9.55
C LEU A 12 10.12 -0.78 -8.03
N VAL A 13 11.01 -1.56 -7.40
CA VAL A 13 11.05 -1.74 -5.94
C VAL A 13 11.39 -0.42 -5.25
N LYS A 14 12.37 0.33 -5.76
CA LYS A 14 12.73 1.64 -5.22
C LYS A 14 11.53 2.58 -5.29
N ARG A 15 10.86 2.70 -6.44
CA ARG A 15 9.66 3.54 -6.61
C ARG A 15 8.54 3.13 -5.66
N HIS A 16 8.29 1.84 -5.47
CA HIS A 16 7.27 1.38 -4.53
C HIS A 16 7.56 1.82 -3.08
N ARG A 17 8.82 1.72 -2.65
CA ARG A 17 9.26 2.19 -1.32
C ARG A 17 9.15 3.71 -1.18
N ASP A 18 9.49 4.47 -2.22
CA ASP A 18 9.35 5.94 -2.24
C ASP A 18 7.89 6.39 -2.11
N LEU A 19 6.96 5.69 -2.76
CA LEU A 19 5.52 5.92 -2.62
C LEU A 19 5.05 5.63 -1.18
N GLY A 20 5.51 4.52 -0.59
CA GLY A 20 5.23 4.20 0.82
C GLY A 20 5.69 5.31 1.77
N ARG A 21 6.92 5.81 1.60
CA ARG A 21 7.43 6.96 2.39
C ARG A 21 6.59 8.23 2.22
N SER A 22 6.15 8.51 1.00
CA SER A 22 5.35 9.70 0.70
C SER A 22 3.96 9.60 1.35
N LYS A 23 3.32 8.43 1.26
CA LYS A 23 2.08 8.13 1.99
C LYS A 23 2.24 8.29 3.50
N SER A 24 3.31 7.76 4.09
CA SER A 24 3.57 7.88 5.54
C SER A 24 3.73 9.35 5.97
N ARG A 25 4.48 10.16 5.22
CA ARG A 25 4.62 11.59 5.51
C ARG A 25 3.30 12.34 5.43
N ALA A 26 2.49 12.08 4.40
CA ALA A 26 1.17 12.67 4.27
C ALA A 26 0.24 12.27 5.43
N ALA A 27 0.27 11.00 5.86
CA ALA A 27 -0.48 10.52 7.01
C ALA A 27 -0.07 11.20 8.33
N CYS A 28 1.25 11.38 8.57
CA CYS A 28 1.73 12.12 9.73
C CYS A 28 1.25 13.58 9.73
N ARG A 29 1.28 14.26 8.57
CA ARG A 29 0.79 15.64 8.42
C ARG A 29 -0.70 15.73 8.69
N LEU A 30 -1.49 14.80 8.13
CA LEU A 30 -2.93 14.72 8.39
C LEU A 30 -3.22 14.52 9.88
N HIS A 31 -2.47 13.64 10.56
CA HIS A 31 -2.63 13.44 12.00
C HIS A 31 -2.37 14.73 12.79
N ALA A 32 -1.33 15.49 12.46
CA ALA A 32 -1.05 16.77 13.12
C ALA A 32 -2.19 17.78 12.92
N LEU A 33 -2.72 17.91 11.70
CA LEU A 33 -3.85 18.81 11.40
C LEU A 33 -5.12 18.40 12.18
N LEU A 34 -5.38 17.09 12.28
CA LEU A 34 -6.55 16.58 13.01
C LEU A 34 -6.42 16.82 14.52
N MET A 35 -5.22 16.68 15.09
CA MET A 35 -4.96 16.98 16.51
C MET A 35 -5.19 18.46 16.87
N GLU A 36 -5.03 19.36 15.91
CA GLU A 36 -5.30 20.79 16.08
C GLU A 36 -6.80 21.13 15.93
N LEU A 37 -7.58 20.28 15.26
CA LEU A 37 -9.03 20.44 15.10
C LEU A 37 -9.81 19.83 16.26
N GLU A 38 -9.40 18.64 16.73
CA GLU A 38 -10.04 17.91 17.81
C GLU A 38 -8.98 17.43 18.80
N PRO A 39 -8.82 18.09 19.96
CA PRO A 39 -7.91 17.66 21.02
C PRO A 39 -8.50 16.46 21.79
N GLY A 40 -8.85 15.39 21.08
CA GLY A 40 -9.39 14.15 21.61
C GLY A 40 -8.66 13.00 20.94
N GLY A 41 -7.80 12.31 21.70
CA GLY A 41 -6.84 11.32 21.20
C GLY A 41 -7.36 10.43 20.06
N MET A 42 -6.68 10.52 18.92
CA MET A 42 -7.01 9.75 17.73
C MET A 42 -6.50 8.31 17.87
N ALA A 43 -7.26 7.34 17.37
CA ALA A 43 -6.80 5.95 17.37
C ALA A 43 -5.52 5.79 16.54
N LYS A 44 -4.70 4.80 16.94
CA LYS A 44 -3.35 4.57 16.40
C LYS A 44 -3.32 4.30 14.88
N GLU A 45 -4.43 3.87 14.29
CA GLU A 45 -4.53 3.62 12.85
C GLU A 45 -5.46 4.63 12.15
N MET A 46 -4.86 5.44 11.28
CA MET A 46 -5.54 6.43 10.45
C MET A 46 -5.86 5.84 9.08
N THR A 47 -7.13 5.53 8.83
CA THR A 47 -7.62 5.13 7.49
C THR A 47 -8.23 6.32 6.78
N VAL A 48 -8.32 6.26 5.44
CA VAL A 48 -8.93 7.33 4.64
C VAL A 48 -10.40 7.54 5.02
N THR A 49 -11.14 6.44 5.19
CA THR A 49 -12.56 6.48 5.61
C THR A 49 -12.71 7.15 6.95
N ARG A 50 -11.90 6.77 7.95
CA ARG A 50 -11.95 7.35 9.29
C ARG A 50 -11.60 8.84 9.27
N ALA A 51 -10.59 9.23 8.48
CA ALA A 51 -10.24 10.64 8.34
C ALA A 51 -11.41 11.46 7.76
N ASN A 52 -12.10 10.94 6.74
CA ASN A 52 -13.31 11.59 6.22
C ASN A 52 -14.40 11.70 7.29
N GLU A 53 -14.71 10.61 7.99
CA GLU A 53 -15.73 10.61 9.07
C GLU A 53 -15.47 11.67 10.14
N ILE A 54 -14.20 11.93 10.45
CA ILE A 54 -13.81 12.93 11.45
C ILE A 54 -13.91 14.33 10.87
N LEU A 55 -13.41 14.55 9.64
CA LEU A 55 -13.50 15.84 8.96
C LEU A 55 -14.94 16.27 8.69
N ASP A 56 -15.86 15.32 8.50
CA ASP A 56 -17.27 15.59 8.24
C ASP A 56 -18.08 15.91 9.52
N ARG A 57 -17.54 15.60 10.70
CA ARG A 57 -18.19 15.91 11.99
C ARG A 57 -17.85 17.30 12.52
N ILE A 58 -16.78 17.91 12.02
CA ILE A 58 -16.27 19.18 12.52
C ILE A 58 -17.05 20.31 11.85
N GLU A 59 -17.79 21.07 12.65
CA GLU A 59 -18.46 22.27 12.19
C GLU A 59 -17.45 23.45 12.15
N PRO A 60 -17.30 24.15 11.02
CA PRO A 60 -16.37 25.25 10.90
C PRO A 60 -16.82 26.46 11.73
N ALA A 61 -16.21 26.63 12.91
CA ALA A 61 -16.51 27.75 13.82
C ALA A 61 -15.65 29.01 13.57
N SER A 62 -14.65 28.95 12.68
CA SER A 62 -13.80 30.10 12.32
C SER A 62 -13.11 29.91 10.97
N GLN A 63 -12.63 31.00 10.36
CA GLN A 63 -11.85 30.96 9.11
C GLN A 63 -10.59 30.09 9.21
N MET A 64 -9.95 30.04 10.38
CA MET A 64 -8.78 29.17 10.61
C MET A 64 -9.17 27.69 10.62
N VAL A 65 -10.34 27.36 11.17
CA VAL A 65 -10.87 25.99 11.16
C VAL A 65 -11.26 25.58 9.74
N GLU A 66 -11.93 26.46 8.98
CA GLU A 66 -12.25 26.21 7.57
C GLU A 66 -11.00 25.92 6.73
N LEU A 67 -9.97 26.76 6.85
CA LEU A 67 -8.72 26.58 6.12
C LEU A 67 -8.04 25.26 6.52
N ARG A 68 -8.02 24.92 7.81
CA ARG A 68 -7.42 23.67 8.29
C ARG A 68 -8.18 22.45 7.79
N LEU A 69 -9.51 22.50 7.73
CA LEU A 69 -10.33 21.46 7.11
C LEU A 69 -10.02 21.31 5.62
N ALA A 70 -9.88 22.40 4.87
CA ALA A 70 -9.53 22.37 3.46
C ALA A 70 -8.16 21.69 3.24
N VAL A 71 -7.12 22.11 3.96
CA VAL A 71 -5.77 21.53 3.88
C VAL A 71 -5.77 20.05 4.29
N ALA A 72 -6.58 19.66 5.29
CA ALA A 72 -6.72 18.27 5.68
C ALA A 72 -7.35 17.43 4.57
N ARG A 73 -8.38 17.93 3.88
CA ARG A 73 -9.02 17.25 2.73
C ARG A 73 -8.06 17.12 1.55
N GLU A 74 -7.26 18.14 1.24
CA GLU A 74 -6.20 18.07 0.23
C GLU A 74 -5.16 16.98 0.58
N THR A 75 -4.68 17.00 1.83
CA THR A 75 -3.71 15.99 2.31
C THR A 75 -4.30 14.58 2.25
N LEU A 76 -5.60 14.43 2.49
CA LEU A 76 -6.30 13.16 2.36
C LEU A 76 -6.38 12.69 0.90
N ALA A 77 -6.64 13.61 -0.04
CA ALA A 77 -6.60 13.32 -1.47
C ALA A 77 -5.22 12.85 -1.93
N ASP A 78 -4.14 13.46 -1.40
CA ASP A 78 -2.77 12.99 -1.64
C ASP A 78 -2.56 11.55 -1.18
N ILE A 79 -3.06 11.19 0.01
CA ILE A 79 -2.97 9.82 0.54
C ILE A 79 -3.67 8.83 -0.41
N VAL A 80 -4.88 9.14 -0.85
CA VAL A 80 -5.64 8.30 -1.82
C VAL A 80 -4.87 8.17 -3.14
N HIS A 81 -4.28 9.27 -3.60
CA HIS A 81 -3.44 9.27 -4.78
C HIS A 81 -2.21 8.35 -4.63
N TYR A 82 -1.51 8.43 -3.49
CA TYR A 82 -0.38 7.54 -3.20
C TYR A 82 -0.80 6.08 -3.11
N GLU A 83 -1.91 5.76 -2.46
CA GLU A 83 -2.44 4.38 -2.42
C GLU A 83 -2.73 3.84 -3.82
N THR A 84 -3.31 4.67 -4.68
CA THR A 84 -3.60 4.32 -6.08
C THR A 84 -2.31 4.06 -6.84
N GLN A 85 -1.31 4.93 -6.71
CA GLN A 85 0.01 4.73 -7.29
C GLN A 85 0.72 3.48 -6.75
N MET A 86 0.59 3.18 -5.46
CA MET A 86 1.15 1.98 -4.85
C MET A 86 0.53 0.71 -5.42
N LYS A 87 -0.80 0.66 -5.58
CA LYS A 87 -1.52 -0.45 -6.23
C LYS A 87 -1.03 -0.65 -7.67
N ALA A 88 -0.92 0.43 -8.43
CA ALA A 88 -0.39 0.39 -9.79
C ALA A 88 1.09 -0.07 -9.84
N SER A 89 1.92 0.41 -8.91
CA SER A 89 3.32 0.00 -8.79
C SER A 89 3.46 -1.48 -8.46
N MET A 90 2.62 -2.01 -7.57
CA MET A 90 2.59 -3.44 -7.24
C MET A 90 2.18 -4.29 -8.44
N LYS A 91 1.19 -3.83 -9.24
CA LYS A 91 0.81 -4.51 -10.49
C LYS A 91 1.99 -4.59 -11.46
N ARG A 92 2.72 -3.49 -11.67
CA ARG A 92 3.92 -3.45 -12.53
C ARG A 92 5.02 -4.39 -12.03
N LEU A 93 5.27 -4.44 -10.73
CA LEU A 93 6.22 -5.36 -10.11
C LEU A 93 5.85 -6.83 -10.41
N ARG A 94 4.59 -7.21 -10.20
CA ARG A 94 4.10 -8.56 -10.49
C ARG A 94 4.26 -8.94 -11.96
N SER A 95 3.92 -8.02 -12.87
CA SER A 95 4.09 -8.25 -14.31
C SER A 95 5.56 -8.40 -14.71
N ALA A 96 6.45 -7.56 -14.15
CA ALA A 96 7.89 -7.67 -14.41
C ALA A 96 8.46 -8.98 -13.86
N VAL A 97 8.09 -9.37 -12.63
CA VAL A 97 8.51 -10.65 -12.04
C VAL A 97 8.02 -11.81 -12.88
N ALA A 98 6.74 -11.85 -13.31
CA ALA A 98 6.22 -12.93 -14.14
C ALA A 98 6.99 -13.08 -15.48
N ALA A 99 7.39 -11.95 -16.10
CA ALA A 99 8.25 -11.96 -17.28
C ALA A 99 9.68 -12.45 -16.97
N SER A 100 10.18 -12.20 -15.75
CA SER A 100 11.45 -12.76 -15.26
C SER A 100 11.36 -14.25 -14.99
N SER A 101 10.23 -14.74 -14.48
CA SER A 101 10.05 -16.12 -14.03
C SER A 101 10.05 -17.12 -15.19
N GLN A 102 9.86 -16.66 -16.42
CA GLN A 102 10.15 -17.47 -17.61
C GLN A 102 11.67 -17.66 -17.83
N VAL A 103 12.51 -16.90 -17.12
CA VAL A 103 13.98 -16.91 -17.17
C VAL A 103 14.53 -17.19 -15.77
N GLY A 104 14.34 -18.41 -15.28
CA GLY A 104 15.09 -18.96 -14.15
C GLY A 104 14.46 -18.76 -12.77
N LYS A 105 14.34 -19.89 -12.05
CA LYS A 105 14.00 -19.97 -10.62
C LYS A 105 14.88 -18.99 -9.82
N PHE A 106 14.25 -18.12 -9.03
CA PHE A 106 14.95 -17.17 -8.16
C PHE A 106 14.90 -17.65 -6.71
N ASP A 107 16.08 -17.78 -6.09
CA ASP A 107 16.31 -18.33 -4.77
C ASP A 107 15.82 -17.39 -3.64
N GLU A 108 15.29 -17.98 -2.57
CA GLU A 108 14.32 -17.36 -1.64
C GLU A 108 14.92 -16.56 -0.47
N HIS A 109 16.24 -16.39 -0.40
CA HIS A 109 16.89 -15.92 0.85
C HIS A 109 17.33 -14.46 0.91
N THR A 110 17.26 -13.65 -0.16
CA THR A 110 18.01 -12.38 -0.15
C THR A 110 17.20 -11.11 0.17
N TRP A 111 15.87 -11.09 0.08
CA TRP A 111 15.12 -9.86 0.40
C TRP A 111 13.77 -10.19 1.01
N GLY A 112 13.49 -9.66 2.22
CA GLY A 112 12.22 -9.78 2.95
C GLY A 112 11.03 -9.12 2.27
N ILE A 113 10.76 -9.48 1.01
CA ILE A 113 9.52 -9.26 0.28
C ILE A 113 8.92 -10.65 0.15
N SER A 114 7.87 -10.94 0.93
CA SER A 114 7.06 -12.13 0.68
C SER A 114 6.43 -11.98 -0.71
N VAL A 115 7.00 -12.67 -1.70
CA VAL A 115 6.34 -12.93 -2.98
C VAL A 115 5.85 -14.35 -2.88
N SER A 116 4.58 -14.53 -2.50
CA SER A 116 3.93 -15.83 -2.68
C SER A 116 4.01 -16.19 -4.16
N ALA A 117 4.73 -17.26 -4.48
CA ALA A 117 4.71 -17.85 -5.80
C ALA A 117 3.28 -18.24 -6.14
N ILE A 118 2.67 -17.58 -7.13
CA ILE A 118 1.45 -18.09 -7.75
C ILE A 118 1.90 -19.21 -8.68
N SER A 119 1.84 -20.46 -8.21
CA SER A 119 1.89 -21.62 -9.09
C SER A 119 0.50 -21.81 -9.71
N VAL A 120 0.35 -21.40 -10.98
CA VAL A 120 -0.75 -21.89 -11.80
C VAL A 120 -0.40 -23.34 -12.17
N VAL A 121 -1.12 -24.30 -11.59
CA VAL A 121 -1.07 -25.71 -11.99
C VAL A 121 -1.92 -25.87 -13.25
N PRO A 122 -1.36 -26.22 -14.42
CA PRO A 122 -2.17 -26.65 -15.55
C PRO A 122 -2.73 -28.06 -15.25
N SER A 123 -4.05 -28.17 -15.14
CA SER A 123 -4.77 -29.44 -15.01
C SER A 123 -4.87 -30.12 -16.37
N PRO A 124 -4.37 -31.35 -16.56
CA PRO A 124 -4.68 -32.12 -17.76
C PRO A 124 -6.05 -32.78 -17.55
N ALA A 125 -6.91 -32.64 -18.56
CA ALA A 125 -8.26 -33.20 -18.67
C ALA A 125 -9.37 -32.43 -17.93
N GLY A 126 -10.43 -32.16 -18.71
CA GLY A 126 -11.59 -31.37 -18.32
C GLY A 126 -12.34 -31.93 -17.11
N GLY A 127 -12.44 -31.11 -16.07
CA GLY A 127 -13.28 -31.35 -14.91
C GLY A 127 -13.33 -30.08 -14.07
N GLN A 128 -14.53 -29.53 -13.87
CA GLN A 128 -14.80 -28.41 -12.98
C GLN A 128 -14.47 -28.83 -11.53
N GLY A 129 -13.29 -28.44 -11.03
CA GLY A 129 -12.78 -28.75 -9.70
C GLY A 129 -12.63 -27.50 -8.84
N ARG A 130 -13.40 -27.46 -7.75
CA ARG A 130 -13.54 -26.45 -6.69
C ARG A 130 -12.21 -25.84 -6.19
N LEU A 131 -12.18 -24.50 -6.10
CA LEU A 131 -11.10 -23.72 -5.49
C LEU A 131 -11.10 -23.88 -3.96
N GLU A 132 -10.23 -24.74 -3.41
CA GLU A 132 -9.90 -24.72 -1.99
C GLU A 132 -8.80 -23.67 -1.76
N GLN A 133 -9.20 -22.47 -1.32
CA GLN A 133 -8.29 -21.47 -0.77
C GLN A 133 -7.94 -21.87 0.67
N ARG A 134 -6.87 -22.64 0.86
CA ARG A 134 -6.29 -22.83 2.21
C ARG A 134 -5.48 -21.58 2.58
N GLN A 135 -6.11 -20.66 3.30
CA GLN A 135 -5.43 -19.55 3.98
C GLN A 135 -4.45 -20.11 5.01
N ILE A 136 -3.15 -20.00 4.74
CA ILE A 136 -2.11 -20.16 5.75
C ILE A 136 -1.89 -18.79 6.38
N THR A 137 -2.52 -18.56 7.54
CA THR A 137 -2.30 -17.37 8.37
C THR A 137 -0.96 -17.49 9.08
N LEU A 138 0.02 -16.66 8.69
CA LEU A 138 1.25 -16.49 9.46
C LEU A 138 1.14 -15.26 10.37
N PRO A 139 1.47 -15.36 11.67
CA PRO A 139 1.35 -14.25 12.60
C PRO A 139 2.40 -13.17 12.31
N TYR A 140 1.93 -11.95 12.08
CA TYR A 140 2.78 -10.76 11.99
C TYR A 140 3.33 -10.42 13.40
N ARG A 141 4.63 -10.67 13.61
CA ARG A 141 5.33 -10.36 14.86
C ARG A 141 5.77 -8.89 14.85
N SER A 142 5.03 -8.07 15.59
CA SER A 142 5.43 -6.73 16.03
C SER A 142 6.72 -6.84 16.86
N ARG A 143 7.78 -6.14 16.43
CA ARG A 143 9.00 -5.94 17.23
C ARG A 143 8.87 -4.61 17.97
N SER A 144 8.63 -4.70 19.27
CA SER A 144 8.95 -3.66 20.26
C SER A 144 10.46 -3.61 20.49
#